data_AF-A0AAD0Q619-F1
#
_entry.id   AF-A0AAD0Q619-F1
#
_cell.length_a   1.000
_cell.length_b   1.000
_cell.length_c   1.000
_cell.angle_alpha   90.00
_cell.angle_beta   90.00
_cell.angle_gamma   90.00
#
_symmetry.space_group_name_H-M   'P 1'
#
loop_
_entity.id
_entity.type
_entity.pdbx_description
1 polymer ?
#
loop_
_entity_poly.entity_id
_entity_poly.type
_entity_poly.pdbx_seq_one_letter_code
_entity_poly.pdbx_strand_id
1 'polypeptide(L)'
;MQPIAEYTVSAHPDRCSVEIYDADAYLADEAAMKASRQQVVAGNGYHLYVHSLQSDIQVGVRIRIWPMARDVPGQAEGFTPVSLESETGILVIGQLTLGPAGEMELPRAGLYEGIASWTGRETVAAYHDDILRQINDDWGVEEISRAWRECPFTEEYVLDLSFSRPSTPDED
;
A
#
# COMPACT_ATOMS: atom_id res chain seq x y z
N MET A 1 -17.16 -1.84 -16.63
CA MET A 1 -16.19 -0.76 -16.95
C MET A 1 -14.82 -1.24 -16.47
N GLN A 2 -13.74 -0.91 -17.17
CA GLN A 2 -12.37 -1.33 -16.85
C GLN A 2 -11.52 -0.10 -16.43
N PRO A 3 -10.45 -0.28 -15.64
CA PRO A 3 -9.52 0.80 -15.34
C PRO A 3 -8.82 1.27 -16.63
N ILE A 4 -8.45 2.55 -16.66
CA ILE A 4 -7.67 3.16 -17.77
C ILE A 4 -6.16 2.96 -17.57
N ALA A 5 -5.73 2.70 -16.34
CA ALA A 5 -4.38 2.25 -16.00
C ALA A 5 -4.45 1.36 -14.76
N GLU A 6 -3.61 0.34 -14.71
CA GLU A 6 -3.53 -0.59 -13.58
C GLU A 6 -2.08 -1.02 -13.37
N TYR A 7 -1.67 -1.04 -12.11
CA TYR A 7 -0.36 -1.49 -11.69
C TYR A 7 -0.52 -2.43 -10.50
N THR A 8 0.27 -3.50 -10.46
CA THR A 8 0.29 -4.45 -9.33
C THR A 8 1.73 -4.80 -9.02
N VAL A 9 2.09 -4.75 -7.74
CA VAL A 9 3.41 -5.10 -7.25
C VAL A 9 3.32 -5.82 -5.90
N SER A 10 4.24 -6.73 -5.64
CA SER A 10 4.43 -7.31 -4.31
C SER A 10 5.44 -6.47 -3.54
N ALA A 11 5.09 -6.07 -2.31
CA ALA A 11 5.93 -5.27 -1.43
C ALA A 11 6.14 -5.97 -0.09
N HIS A 12 7.33 -5.86 0.50
CA HIS A 12 7.51 -6.20 1.92
C HIS A 12 7.06 -5.03 2.79
N PRO A 13 6.15 -5.27 3.76
CA PRO A 13 5.73 -4.26 4.72
C PRO A 13 6.81 -4.05 5.80
N ASP A 14 7.96 -3.46 5.45
CA ASP A 14 9.03 -3.16 6.40
C ASP A 14 8.47 -2.34 7.58
N ARG A 15 8.80 -2.75 8.82
CA ARG A 15 8.20 -2.22 10.05
C ARG A 15 6.66 -2.11 9.99
N CYS A 16 6.02 -3.10 9.37
CA CYS A 16 4.57 -3.17 9.17
C CYS A 16 4.02 -2.06 8.26
N SER A 17 4.83 -1.48 7.38
CA SER A 17 4.45 -0.33 6.54
C SER A 17 4.85 -0.51 5.08
N VAL A 18 3.96 -0.11 4.18
CA VAL A 18 4.23 0.15 2.76
C VAL A 18 3.84 1.59 2.44
N GLU A 19 4.62 2.24 1.60
CA GLU A 19 4.47 3.66 1.25
C GLU A 19 3.98 3.80 -0.19
N ILE A 20 3.12 4.79 -0.45
CA ILE A 20 2.68 5.17 -1.80
C ILE A 20 2.74 6.69 -1.90
N TYR A 21 3.63 7.23 -2.74
CA TYR A 21 3.91 8.66 -2.78
C TYR A 21 4.32 9.12 -4.18
N ASP A 22 4.20 10.41 -4.45
CA ASP A 22 4.77 11.01 -5.67
C ASP A 22 6.31 10.94 -5.64
N ALA A 23 6.96 10.70 -6.77
CA ALA A 23 8.41 10.60 -6.86
C ALA A 23 9.18 11.82 -6.31
N ASP A 24 8.58 13.02 -6.26
CA ASP A 24 9.19 14.22 -5.67
C ASP A 24 8.76 14.53 -4.22
N ALA A 25 7.85 13.74 -3.64
CA ALA A 25 7.25 14.05 -2.36
C ALA A 25 8.30 14.17 -1.25
N TYR A 26 8.39 15.37 -0.65
CA TYR A 26 9.39 15.66 0.37
C TYR A 26 8.95 15.16 1.77
N LEU A 27 9.74 14.22 2.30
CA LEU A 27 9.81 13.73 3.69
C LEU A 27 8.70 12.81 4.23
N ALA A 28 9.14 11.97 5.18
CA ALA A 28 8.32 11.09 5.99
C ALA A 28 7.38 11.89 6.91
N ASP A 29 6.11 11.51 6.92
CA ASP A 29 5.09 12.08 7.79
C ASP A 29 4.76 11.10 8.93
N GLU A 30 5.37 11.36 10.09
CA GLU A 30 5.20 10.53 11.28
C GLU A 30 3.75 10.55 11.81
N ALA A 31 3.01 11.64 11.59
CA ALA A 31 1.61 11.73 11.99
C ALA A 31 0.73 10.86 11.08
N ALA A 32 0.95 10.90 9.77
CA ALA A 32 0.26 10.05 8.81
C ALA A 32 0.58 8.56 9.03
N MET A 33 1.86 8.22 9.25
CA MET A 33 2.27 6.85 9.58
C MET A 33 1.64 6.37 10.90
N LYS A 34 1.53 7.24 11.90
CA LYS A 34 0.82 6.88 13.15
C LYS A 34 -0.67 6.69 12.92
N ALA A 35 -1.29 7.51 12.08
CA ALA A 35 -2.70 7.41 11.74
C ALA A 35 -3.03 6.13 10.97
N SER A 36 -2.13 5.67 10.08
CA SER A 36 -2.34 4.42 9.31
C SER A 36 -2.40 3.20 10.22
N ARG A 37 -1.75 3.21 11.38
CA ARG A 37 -1.88 2.13 12.37
C ARG A 37 -3.30 1.95 12.91
N GLN A 38 -4.11 3.00 12.87
CA GLN A 38 -5.51 2.97 13.31
C GLN A 38 -6.48 2.83 12.14
N GLN A 39 -6.16 3.45 11.00
CA GLN A 39 -7.04 3.57 9.84
C GLN A 39 -6.71 2.59 8.71
N VAL A 40 -5.67 1.77 8.91
CA VAL A 40 -5.01 0.89 7.92
C VAL A 40 -4.32 1.66 6.80
N VAL A 41 -4.96 2.68 6.21
CA VAL A 41 -4.35 3.58 5.24
C VAL A 41 -4.57 5.02 5.68
N ALA A 42 -3.52 5.82 5.70
CA ALA A 42 -3.60 7.25 6.00
C ALA A 42 -2.47 8.00 5.30
N GLY A 43 -2.67 9.29 5.04
CA GLY A 43 -1.66 10.10 4.37
C GLY A 43 -1.88 11.59 4.56
N ASN A 44 -1.01 12.37 3.94
CA ASN A 44 -0.99 13.83 4.05
C ASN A 44 -1.37 14.57 2.76
N GLY A 45 -1.85 13.82 1.76
CA GLY A 45 -2.19 14.33 0.44
C GLY A 45 -1.13 14.01 -0.61
N TYR A 46 0.15 13.88 -0.26
CA TYR A 46 1.23 13.55 -1.21
C TYR A 46 1.85 12.17 -0.96
N HIS A 47 1.65 11.65 0.25
CA HIS A 47 2.22 10.39 0.72
C HIS A 47 1.15 9.63 1.53
N LEU A 48 0.84 8.41 1.11
CA LEU A 48 0.01 7.44 1.82
C LEU A 48 0.87 6.35 2.47
N TYR A 49 0.55 6.02 3.71
CA TYR A 49 1.08 4.87 4.45
C TYR A 49 0.02 3.79 4.56
N VAL A 50 0.40 2.57 4.22
CA VAL A 50 -0.40 1.35 4.33
C VAL A 50 0.17 0.49 5.45
N HIS A 51 -0.66 0.18 6.45
CA HIS A 51 -0.26 -0.59 7.63
C HIS A 51 -0.69 -2.06 7.54
N SER A 52 0.30 -2.95 7.45
CA SER A 52 0.12 -4.40 7.65
C SER A 52 0.17 -4.74 9.13
N LEU A 53 -0.40 -5.88 9.52
CA LEU A 53 -0.26 -6.41 10.89
C LEU A 53 1.04 -7.22 11.08
N GLN A 54 1.79 -7.45 10.01
CA GLN A 54 3.02 -8.23 9.99
C GLN A 54 4.09 -7.54 9.12
N SER A 55 5.34 -8.00 9.20
CA SER A 55 6.48 -7.37 8.49
C SER A 55 7.24 -8.30 7.54
N ASP A 56 6.99 -9.60 7.56
CA ASP A 56 7.86 -10.60 6.95
C ASP A 56 7.29 -11.20 5.65
N ILE A 57 5.97 -11.26 5.53
CA ILE A 57 5.24 -11.82 4.40
C ILE A 57 4.91 -10.69 3.42
N GLN A 58 5.20 -10.89 2.14
CA GLN A 58 4.89 -9.89 1.11
C GLN A 58 3.39 -9.65 0.99
N VAL A 59 3.03 -8.38 0.78
CA VAL A 59 1.66 -7.95 0.51
C VAL A 59 1.52 -7.55 -0.95
N GLY A 60 0.33 -7.74 -1.53
CA GLY A 60 -0.01 -7.20 -2.84
C GLY A 60 -0.45 -5.74 -2.74
N VAL A 61 0.13 -4.87 -3.56
CA VAL A 61 -0.34 -3.50 -3.76
C VAL A 61 -0.83 -3.37 -5.19
N ARG A 62 -2.10 -3.00 -5.35
CA ARG A 62 -2.72 -2.76 -6.66
C ARG A 62 -3.25 -1.33 -6.73
N ILE A 63 -2.82 -0.59 -7.74
CA ILE A 63 -3.30 0.76 -8.01
C ILE A 63 -4.06 0.73 -9.33
N ARG A 64 -5.32 1.19 -9.31
CA ARG A 64 -6.21 1.23 -10.46
C ARG A 64 -6.69 2.65 -10.67
N ILE A 65 -6.44 3.18 -11.86
CA ILE A 65 -6.93 4.49 -12.27
C ILE A 65 -8.20 4.30 -13.09
N TRP A 66 -9.27 4.95 -12.68
CA TRP A 66 -10.58 4.90 -13.30
C TRP A 66 -10.91 6.23 -13.98
N PRO A 67 -11.74 6.20 -15.05
CA PRO A 67 -12.20 7.43 -15.69
C PRO A 67 -13.16 8.24 -14.79
N MET A 68 -13.78 7.60 -13.81
CA MET A 68 -14.72 8.19 -12.85
C MET A 68 -14.59 7.48 -11.51
N ALA A 69 -14.96 8.16 -10.42
CA ALA A 69 -15.00 7.58 -9.08
C ALA A 69 -15.79 6.27 -9.04
N ARG A 70 -15.32 5.35 -8.20
CA ARG A 70 -15.91 4.03 -8.00
C ARG A 70 -16.56 3.94 -6.63
N ASP A 71 -17.64 3.17 -6.56
CA ASP A 71 -18.20 2.76 -5.27
C ASP A 71 -17.26 1.78 -4.56
N VAL A 72 -17.45 1.69 -3.24
CA VAL A 72 -16.73 0.77 -2.37
C VAL A 72 -16.87 -0.68 -2.87
N PRO A 73 -15.77 -1.45 -2.96
CA PRO A 73 -15.83 -2.85 -3.33
C PRO A 73 -16.56 -3.68 -2.26
N GLY A 74 -17.50 -4.54 -2.69
CA GLY A 74 -18.37 -5.30 -1.79
C GLY A 74 -17.74 -6.49 -1.05
N GLN A 75 -16.46 -6.80 -1.28
CA GLN A 75 -15.76 -7.95 -0.68
C GLN A 75 -14.51 -7.55 0.13
N ALA A 76 -14.34 -6.27 0.46
CA ALA A 76 -13.20 -5.81 1.27
C ALA A 76 -13.41 -6.09 2.76
N GLU A 77 -12.33 -6.37 3.49
CA GLU A 77 -12.32 -6.40 4.97
C GLU A 77 -12.56 -5.01 5.54
N GLY A 78 -12.07 -3.99 4.85
CA GLY A 78 -12.29 -2.59 5.17
C GLY A 78 -11.86 -1.69 4.02
N PHE A 79 -12.22 -0.43 4.13
CA PHE A 79 -11.86 0.60 3.18
C PHE A 79 -11.80 1.96 3.85
N THR A 80 -11.08 2.89 3.22
CA THR A 80 -11.06 4.30 3.61
C THR A 80 -10.95 5.18 2.37
N PRO A 81 -11.63 6.35 2.32
CA PRO A 81 -11.37 7.34 1.30
C PRO A 81 -9.92 7.83 1.36
N VAL A 82 -9.32 8.06 0.21
CA VAL A 82 -7.96 8.57 0.08
C VAL A 82 -7.87 9.66 -0.99
N SER A 83 -6.89 10.53 -0.82
CA SER A 83 -6.51 11.55 -1.78
C SER A 83 -4.99 11.55 -1.92
N LEU A 84 -4.52 11.65 -3.16
CA LEU A 84 -3.10 11.60 -3.51
C LEU A 84 -2.83 12.58 -4.66
N GLU A 85 -2.10 13.64 -4.38
CA GLU A 85 -1.57 14.60 -5.34
C GLU A 85 -0.22 14.07 -5.84
N SER A 86 -0.10 13.96 -7.16
CA SER A 86 1.10 13.51 -7.84
C SER A 86 1.49 14.55 -8.88
N GLU A 87 2.45 15.39 -8.51
CA GLU A 87 2.95 16.49 -9.34
C GLU A 87 3.83 16.01 -10.48
N THR A 88 4.65 14.98 -10.25
CA THR A 88 5.46 14.37 -11.30
C THR A 88 4.65 13.46 -12.20
N GLY A 89 3.49 12.98 -11.72
CA GLY A 89 2.73 11.91 -12.36
C GLY A 89 3.39 10.54 -12.22
N ILE A 90 4.36 10.38 -11.31
CA ILE A 90 5.03 9.10 -11.04
C ILE A 90 4.74 8.73 -9.59
N LEU A 91 4.06 7.60 -9.39
CA LEU A 91 3.85 7.04 -8.06
C LEU A 91 4.91 5.99 -7.74
N VAL A 92 5.50 6.08 -6.56
CA VAL A 92 6.45 5.12 -6.02
C VAL A 92 5.79 4.30 -4.93
N ILE A 93 5.97 2.97 -4.99
CA ILE A 93 5.57 2.05 -3.93
C ILE A 93 6.82 1.76 -3.09
N GLY A 94 6.95 2.42 -1.94
CA GLY A 94 8.11 2.33 -1.05
C GLY A 94 8.00 1.23 0.01
N GLN A 95 9.15 0.70 0.42
CA GLN A 95 9.27 -0.32 1.47
C GLN A 95 10.17 0.18 2.61
N LEU A 96 10.00 1.43 3.05
CA LEU A 96 10.85 2.10 4.03
C LEU A 96 12.35 1.87 3.79
N THR A 97 12.99 1.00 4.58
CA THR A 97 14.44 0.81 4.54
C THR A 97 14.92 -0.08 3.40
N LEU A 98 14.01 -0.75 2.69
CA LEU A 98 14.32 -1.68 1.60
C LEU A 98 14.35 -1.02 0.21
N GLY A 99 14.01 0.27 0.12
CA GLY A 99 13.87 0.98 -1.15
C GLY A 99 12.51 0.74 -1.82
N PRO A 100 12.33 1.17 -3.09
CA PRO A 100 11.06 1.01 -3.79
C PRO A 100 10.83 -0.43 -4.24
N ALA A 101 9.61 -0.93 -4.02
CA ALA A 101 9.10 -2.17 -4.61
C ALA A 101 8.84 -2.00 -6.11
N GLY A 102 8.46 -0.79 -6.52
CA GLY A 102 8.14 -0.46 -7.90
C GLY A 102 7.63 0.97 -8.06
N GLU A 103 7.39 1.35 -9.30
CA GLU A 103 6.88 2.66 -9.70
C GLU A 103 5.85 2.51 -10.82
N MET A 104 4.93 3.48 -10.92
CA MET A 104 4.00 3.58 -12.04
C MET A 104 3.89 5.01 -12.55
N GLU A 105 3.82 5.15 -13.87
CA GLU A 105 3.42 6.39 -14.51
C GLU A 105 1.88 6.52 -14.49
N LEU A 106 1.40 7.65 -14.02
CA LEU A 106 -0.01 8.02 -14.08
C LEU A 106 -0.36 8.53 -15.48
N PRO A 107 -1.64 8.40 -15.92
CA PRO A 107 -2.08 8.96 -17.20
C PRO A 107 -1.85 10.47 -17.34
N ARG A 108 -1.74 11.19 -16.22
CA ARG A 108 -1.40 12.61 -16.12
C ARG A 108 -1.01 12.96 -14.68
N ALA A 109 -0.22 14.02 -14.50
CA ALA A 109 -0.01 14.61 -13.19
C ALA A 109 -1.29 15.27 -12.66
N GLY A 110 -1.47 15.27 -11.33
CA GLY A 110 -2.58 15.94 -10.66
C GLY A 110 -3.03 15.29 -9.35
N LEU A 111 -4.15 15.78 -8.84
CA LEU A 111 -4.84 15.22 -7.69
C LEU A 111 -5.73 14.03 -8.10
N TYR A 112 -5.56 12.93 -7.40
CA TYR A 112 -6.35 11.72 -7.52
C TYR A 112 -7.12 11.47 -6.22
N GLU A 113 -8.42 11.21 -6.35
CA GLU A 113 -9.29 10.89 -5.21
C GLU A 113 -9.93 9.53 -5.43
N GLY A 114 -10.18 8.82 -4.34
CA GLY A 114 -10.76 7.49 -4.42
C GLY A 114 -10.80 6.74 -3.10
N ILE A 115 -10.65 5.43 -3.19
CA ILE A 115 -10.79 4.51 -2.05
C ILE A 115 -9.57 3.60 -1.99
N ALA A 116 -8.98 3.47 -0.81
CA ALA A 116 -8.11 2.36 -0.49
C ALA A 116 -8.93 1.28 0.21
N SER A 117 -8.78 0.02 -0.21
CA SER A 117 -9.47 -1.13 0.37
C SER A 117 -8.48 -2.28 0.57
N TRP A 118 -8.79 -3.20 1.48
CA TRP A 118 -7.88 -4.30 1.80
C TRP A 118 -8.60 -5.61 2.10
N THR A 119 -7.85 -6.70 1.95
CA THR A 119 -8.27 -8.06 2.27
C THR A 119 -7.08 -8.89 2.77
N GLY A 120 -7.36 -9.92 3.56
CA GLY A 120 -6.39 -10.92 4.00
C GLY A 120 -5.52 -10.48 5.18
N ARG A 121 -5.70 -9.27 5.75
CA ARG A 121 -4.81 -8.73 6.79
C ARG A 121 -4.80 -9.61 8.02
N GLU A 122 -5.98 -9.89 8.55
CA GLU A 122 -6.14 -10.71 9.77
C GLU A 122 -5.70 -12.16 9.52
N THR A 123 -5.96 -12.69 8.32
CA THR A 123 -5.63 -14.09 7.99
C THR A 123 -4.13 -14.30 7.86
N VAL A 124 -3.44 -13.40 7.16
CA VAL A 124 -1.97 -13.45 7.02
C VAL A 124 -1.29 -13.16 8.36
N ALA A 125 -1.82 -12.23 9.17
CA ALA A 125 -1.31 -11.97 10.51
C ALA A 125 -1.43 -13.18 11.43
N ALA A 126 -2.58 -13.87 11.42
CA ALA A 126 -2.77 -15.09 12.21
C ALA A 126 -1.79 -16.19 11.80
N TYR A 127 -1.56 -16.37 10.49
CA TYR A 127 -0.55 -17.31 9.99
C TYR A 127 0.87 -16.92 10.43
N HIS A 128 1.20 -15.63 10.34
CA HIS A 128 2.48 -15.09 10.78
C HIS A 128 2.72 -15.37 12.27
N ASP A 129 1.76 -15.03 13.11
CA ASP A 129 1.76 -15.31 14.54
C ASP A 129 1.92 -16.80 14.86
N ASP A 130 1.26 -17.68 14.10
CA ASP A 130 1.32 -19.13 14.31
C ASP A 130 2.69 -19.71 13.97
N ILE A 131 3.36 -19.20 12.94
CA ILE A 131 4.75 -19.58 12.65
C ILE A 131 5.68 -19.04 13.72
N LEU A 132 5.53 -17.78 14.17
CA LEU A 132 6.35 -17.23 15.25
C LEU A 132 6.26 -18.05 16.54
N ARG A 133 5.08 -18.61 16.86
CA ARG A 133 4.87 -19.52 18.00
C ARG A 133 5.52 -20.89 17.82
N GLN A 134 5.77 -21.32 16.58
CA GLN A 134 6.38 -22.61 16.25
C GLN A 134 7.91 -22.56 16.17
N ILE A 135 8.49 -21.37 15.97
CA ILE A 135 9.95 -21.19 15.95
C ILE A 135 10.54 -21.68 17.28
N ASN A 136 11.48 -22.61 17.16
CA ASN A 136 12.24 -23.18 18.27
C ASN A 136 13.72 -23.30 17.89
N ASP A 137 14.55 -23.86 18.77
CA ASP A 137 16.01 -23.96 18.57
C ASP A 137 16.40 -24.82 17.34
N ASP A 138 15.50 -25.63 16.81
CA ASP A 138 15.74 -26.46 15.62
C ASP A 138 15.52 -25.68 14.31
N TRP A 139 14.83 -24.53 14.34
CA TRP A 139 14.53 -23.76 13.14
C TRP A 139 15.70 -22.88 12.70
N GLY A 140 16.19 -23.10 11.49
CA GLY A 140 17.13 -22.21 10.82
C GLY A 140 16.46 -20.99 10.16
N VAL A 141 17.24 -19.95 9.87
CA VAL A 141 16.79 -18.76 9.12
C VAL A 141 16.15 -19.12 7.78
N GLU A 142 16.67 -20.15 7.10
CA GLU A 142 16.13 -20.61 5.83
C GLU A 142 14.74 -21.23 5.96
N GLU A 143 14.45 -21.92 7.07
CA GLU A 143 13.15 -22.54 7.32
C GLU A 143 12.10 -21.50 7.66
N ILE A 144 12.47 -20.50 8.46
CA ILE A 144 11.63 -19.31 8.73
C ILE A 144 11.32 -18.60 7.41
N SER A 145 12.35 -18.31 6.61
CA SER A 145 12.19 -17.63 5.32
C SER A 145 11.38 -18.44 4.31
N ARG A 146 11.45 -19.78 4.38
CA ARG A 146 10.62 -20.68 3.56
C ARG A 146 9.17 -20.61 3.99
N ALA A 147 8.88 -20.69 5.30
CA ALA A 147 7.51 -20.58 5.82
C ALA A 147 6.84 -19.26 5.39
N TRP A 148 7.55 -18.13 5.44
CA TRP A 148 7.05 -16.85 4.96
C TRP A 148 6.74 -16.82 3.47
N ARG A 149 7.63 -17.38 2.63
CA ARG A 149 7.42 -17.45 1.18
C ARG A 149 6.31 -18.42 0.78
N GLU A 150 6.06 -19.45 1.59
CA GLU A 150 5.06 -20.48 1.35
C GLU A 150 3.71 -20.19 2.03
N CYS A 151 3.51 -18.97 2.55
CA CYS A 151 2.22 -18.53 3.08
C CYS A 151 1.10 -18.81 2.05
N PRO A 152 0.06 -19.59 2.39
CA PRO A 152 -0.99 -19.97 1.45
C PRO A 152 -2.05 -18.87 1.29
N PHE A 153 -1.92 -17.77 2.03
CA PHE A 153 -2.87 -16.66 2.07
C PHE A 153 -2.27 -15.43 1.40
N THR A 154 -3.14 -14.49 1.00
CA THR A 154 -2.72 -13.24 0.37
C THR A 154 -3.32 -12.07 1.12
N GLU A 155 -2.46 -11.15 1.54
CA GLU A 155 -2.83 -9.82 2.02
C GLU A 155 -2.70 -8.86 0.83
N GLU A 156 -3.79 -8.17 0.49
CA GLU A 156 -3.84 -7.27 -0.68
C GLU A 156 -4.44 -5.92 -0.28
N TYR A 157 -3.84 -4.85 -0.81
CA TYR A 157 -4.26 -3.48 -0.71
C TYR A 157 -4.53 -2.91 -2.09
N VAL A 158 -5.73 -2.39 -2.30
CA VAL A 158 -6.18 -1.88 -3.59
C VAL A 158 -6.55 -0.41 -3.48
N LEU A 159 -5.91 0.44 -4.29
CA LEU A 159 -6.25 1.85 -4.46
C LEU A 159 -7.03 2.02 -5.76
N ASP A 160 -8.32 2.35 -5.64
CA ASP A 160 -9.18 2.72 -6.75
C ASP A 160 -9.29 4.24 -6.82
N LEU A 161 -8.54 4.83 -7.75
CA LEU A 161 -8.38 6.27 -7.87
C LEU A 161 -9.02 6.81 -9.15
N SER A 162 -9.48 8.06 -9.10
CA SER A 162 -9.93 8.80 -10.27
C SER A 162 -9.35 10.21 -10.24
N PHE A 163 -8.98 10.72 -11.40
CA PHE A 163 -8.45 12.07 -11.51
C PHE A 163 -9.52 13.10 -11.11
N SER A 164 -9.17 13.98 -10.18
CA SER A 164 -10.05 15.03 -9.66
C SER A 164 -9.73 16.39 -10.32
N ARG A 165 -8.47 16.85 -10.20
CA ARG A 165 -8.01 18.13 -10.76
C ARG A 165 -6.51 18.10 -11.09
N PRO A 166 -6.00 19.00 -11.94
CA PRO A 166 -4.56 19.23 -12.07
C PRO A 166 -3.93 19.66 -10.74
N SER A 167 -2.63 19.45 -10.59
CA SER A 167 -1.88 20.00 -9.46
C SER A 167 -1.92 21.51 -9.49
N THR A 168 -2.00 22.13 -8.31
CA THR A 168 -1.87 23.59 -8.22
C THR A 168 -0.37 23.88 -8.29
N PRO A 169 0.12 24.75 -9.18
CA PRO A 169 1.52 25.15 -9.13
C PRO A 169 1.77 25.81 -7.77
N ASP A 170 2.86 25.43 -7.10
CA ASP A 170 3.34 26.20 -5.96
C ASP A 170 3.60 27.64 -6.41
N GLU A 171 2.87 28.60 -5.83
CA GLU A 171 3.20 30.01 -5.95
C GLU A 171 4.43 30.29 -5.07
N ASP A 172 5.63 30.17 -5.67
CA ASP A 172 6.91 30.62 -5.08
C ASP A 172 6.85 32.07 -4.55
#